data_AF-A0A3E2V8U3-F1
#
_entry.id   AF-A0A3E2V8U3-F1
#
_cell.length_a   1.000
_cell.length_b   1.000
_cell.length_c   1.000
_cell.angle_alpha   90.00
_cell.angle_beta   90.00
_cell.angle_gamma   90.00
#
_symmetry.space_group_name_H-M   'P 1'
#
loop_
_entity.id
_entity.type
_entity.pdbx_description
1 polymer ?
#
loop_
_entity_poly.entity_id
_entity_poly.type
_entity_poly.pdbx_seq_one_letter_code
_entity_poly.pdbx_strand_id
1 'polypeptide(L)'
;MRHEKPELSEKNPYHLSRHRYYELKHFCFQYPEWKKNIALASGWEAHGDDIGGIVRGNIPSNPTERCAIVRAYYSQRIELIDSCIAELKEPAVGSYLLKGVTEGFSYNNLRARGCPCGSEMYYNLYRKFFWILSRERA
;
A
#
# COMPACT_ATOMS: atom_id res chain seq x y z
N MET A 1 6.89 2.75 21.34
CA MET A 1 7.10 2.23 19.97
C MET A 1 8.21 3.05 19.32
N ARG A 2 9.27 2.43 18.79
CA ARG A 2 10.28 3.19 18.02
C ARG A 2 9.65 3.52 16.67
N HIS A 3 9.24 4.76 16.47
CA HIS A 3 8.81 5.25 15.16
C HIS A 3 10.00 5.11 14.21
N GLU A 4 9.81 4.43 13.08
CA GLU A 4 10.82 4.42 12.02
C GLU A 4 11.08 5.85 11.56
N LYS A 5 12.36 6.23 11.47
CA LYS A 5 12.75 7.58 11.08
C LYS A 5 12.40 7.79 9.59
N PRO A 6 11.60 8.80 9.25
CA PRO A 6 11.22 9.09 7.87
C PRO A 6 12.41 9.59 7.04
N GLU A 7 13.40 10.20 7.68
CA GLU A 7 14.58 10.77 7.03
C GLU A 7 15.77 9.81 7.20
N LEU A 8 16.22 9.29 6.06
CA LEU A 8 17.48 8.58 5.96
C LEU A 8 18.60 9.58 5.64
N SER A 9 19.85 9.18 5.83
CA SER A 9 20.98 9.94 5.29
C SER A 9 20.84 10.06 3.77
N GLU A 10 21.17 11.21 3.19
CA GLU A 10 21.21 11.41 1.73
C GLU A 10 22.15 10.41 1.02
N LYS A 11 23.14 9.88 1.75
CA LYS A 11 24.05 8.84 1.24
C LYS A 11 23.41 7.45 1.16
N ASN A 12 22.23 7.26 1.74
CA ASN A 12 21.52 5.98 1.69
C ASN A 12 20.94 5.77 0.28
N PRO A 13 21.13 4.60 -0.35
CA PRO A 13 20.61 4.33 -1.68
C PRO A 13 19.07 4.41 -1.78
N TYR A 14 18.36 4.27 -0.65
CA TYR A 14 16.90 4.34 -0.55
C TYR A 14 16.41 5.67 0.02
N HIS A 15 17.24 6.71 -0.04
CA HIS A 15 16.87 8.04 0.43
C HIS A 15 15.63 8.57 -0.32
N LEU A 16 14.67 9.07 0.45
CA LEU A 16 13.49 9.79 -0.04
C LEU A 16 13.35 11.07 0.78
N SER A 17 12.84 12.13 0.16
CA SER A 17 12.46 13.31 0.93
C SER A 17 11.38 12.93 1.95
N ARG A 18 11.39 13.60 3.11
CA ARG A 18 10.42 13.36 4.17
C ARG A 18 8.97 13.38 3.67
N HIS A 19 8.65 14.38 2.84
CA HIS A 19 7.30 14.53 2.29
C HIS A 19 6.93 13.39 1.34
N ARG A 20 7.87 12.94 0.48
CA ARG A 20 7.63 11.79 -0.41
C ARG A 20 7.40 10.51 0.39
N TYR A 21 8.22 10.25 1.42
CA TYR A 21 8.02 9.09 2.29
C TYR A 21 6.63 9.08 2.94
N TYR A 22 6.18 10.22 3.51
CA TYR A 22 4.87 10.28 4.13
C TYR A 22 3.71 10.16 3.14
N GLU A 23 3.82 10.76 1.94
CA GLU A 23 2.81 10.58 0.89
C GLU A 23 2.65 9.10 0.54
N LEU A 24 3.76 8.40 0.26
CA LEU A 24 3.74 6.98 -0.06
C LEU A 24 3.24 6.12 1.10
N LYS A 25 3.61 6.47 2.34
CA LYS A 25 3.13 5.76 3.53
C LYS A 25 1.62 5.87 3.71
N HIS A 26 1.08 7.07 3.57
CA HIS A 26 -0.36 7.29 3.62
C HIS A 26 -1.10 6.70 2.43
N PHE A 27 -0.45 6.62 1.26
CA PHE A 27 -0.97 5.84 0.13
C PHE A 27 -1.11 4.36 0.51
N CYS A 28 -0.06 3.73 1.05
CA CYS A 28 -0.12 2.32 1.47
C CYS A 28 -1.15 2.04 2.57
N PHE A 29 -1.36 2.97 3.49
CA PHE A 29 -2.33 2.81 4.58
C PHE A 29 -3.80 2.77 4.12
N GLN A 30 -4.10 3.21 2.90
CA GLN A 30 -5.44 3.07 2.33
C GLN A 30 -5.71 1.67 1.76
N TYR A 31 -4.69 0.82 1.63
CA TYR A 31 -4.81 -0.52 1.02
C TYR A 31 -5.90 -1.42 1.64
N PRO A 32 -6.09 -1.49 2.97
CA PRO A 32 -7.19 -2.27 3.56
C PRO A 32 -8.57 -1.73 3.16
N GLU A 33 -8.71 -0.41 3.03
CA GLU A 33 -9.96 0.24 2.62
C GLU A 33 -10.28 -0.04 1.14
N TRP A 34 -9.27 -0.02 0.27
CA TRP A 34 -9.42 -0.41 -1.13
C TRP A 34 -9.94 -1.84 -1.29
N LYS A 35 -9.40 -2.78 -0.51
CA LYS A 35 -9.87 -4.17 -0.49
C LYS A 35 -11.34 -4.27 -0.05
N LYS A 36 -11.71 -3.52 0.98
CA LYS A 36 -13.10 -3.44 1.45
C LYS A 36 -14.02 -2.87 0.37
N ASN A 37 -13.61 -1.79 -0.30
CA ASN A 37 -14.41 -1.16 -1.35
C ASN A 37 -14.60 -2.06 -2.57
N ILE A 38 -13.59 -2.85 -2.96
CA ILE A 38 -13.73 -3.86 -4.01
C ILE A 38 -14.74 -4.94 -3.61
N ALA A 39 -14.71 -5.40 -2.35
CA ALA A 39 -15.62 -6.42 -1.84
C ALA A 39 -17.08 -5.89 -1.75
N LEU A 40 -17.26 -4.63 -1.39
CA LEU A 40 -18.57 -3.96 -1.38
C LEU A 40 -19.10 -3.72 -2.79
N ALA A 41 -18.22 -3.40 -3.77
CA ALA A 41 -18.61 -3.25 -5.17
C ALA A 41 -19.11 -4.55 -5.84
N SER A 42 -18.93 -5.71 -5.20
CA SER A 42 -19.58 -6.97 -5.60
C SER A 42 -20.99 -7.16 -5.03
N GLY A 43 -21.41 -6.31 -4.08
CA GLY A 43 -22.76 -6.31 -3.49
C GLY A 43 -23.73 -5.36 -4.21
N TRP A 44 -25.02 -5.49 -3.90
CA TRP A 44 -26.14 -4.71 -4.46
C TRP A 44 -26.08 -3.19 -4.13
N GLU A 45 -25.11 -2.76 -3.30
CA GLU A 45 -25.06 -1.43 -2.68
C GLU A 45 -23.75 -0.69 -3.00
N ALA A 46 -23.38 -0.55 -4.28
CA ALA A 46 -22.45 0.51 -4.62
C ALA A 46 -23.19 1.85 -4.42
N HIS A 47 -23.06 2.49 -3.25
CA HIS A 47 -23.72 3.76 -2.98
C HIS A 47 -23.05 4.90 -3.75
N GLY A 48 -23.82 5.88 -4.24
CA GLY A 48 -23.37 7.01 -5.06
C GLY A 48 -22.08 7.67 -4.57
N ASP A 49 -21.97 7.82 -3.25
CA ASP A 49 -20.90 8.52 -2.56
C ASP A 49 -19.52 7.85 -2.71
N ASP A 50 -19.47 6.52 -2.89
CA ASP A 50 -18.21 5.77 -3.01
C ASP A 50 -17.44 6.09 -4.30
N ILE A 51 -18.11 6.68 -5.31
CA ILE A 51 -17.53 6.97 -6.63
C ILE A 51 -17.14 8.44 -6.80
N GLY A 52 -17.65 9.35 -5.99
CA GLY A 52 -17.37 10.79 -6.12
C GLY A 52 -15.88 11.14 -6.00
N GLY A 53 -15.10 10.32 -5.27
CA GLY A 53 -13.64 10.46 -5.17
C GLY A 53 -12.85 9.79 -6.29
N ILE A 54 -13.50 8.98 -7.13
CA ILE A 54 -12.87 8.18 -8.20
C ILE A 54 -13.13 8.82 -9.57
N VAL A 55 -14.38 9.22 -9.84
CA VAL A 55 -14.80 9.78 -11.11
C VAL A 55 -14.84 11.30 -11.01
N ARG A 56 -14.20 11.98 -11.95
CA ARG A 56 -14.34 13.43 -12.12
C ARG A 56 -15.50 13.71 -13.07
N GLY A 57 -16.54 14.39 -12.59
CA GLY A 57 -17.71 14.76 -13.39
C GLY A 57 -18.93 13.89 -13.12
N ASN A 58 -19.70 13.58 -14.16
CA ASN A 58 -20.97 12.86 -14.00
C ASN A 58 -20.73 11.41 -13.56
N ILE A 59 -21.28 11.06 -12.39
CA ILE A 59 -21.30 9.69 -11.89
C ILE A 59 -22.22 8.87 -12.81
N PRO A 60 -21.77 7.72 -13.35
CA PRO A 60 -22.61 6.89 -14.20
C PRO A 60 -23.88 6.45 -13.48
N SER A 61 -25.02 6.42 -14.18
CA SER A 61 -26.29 5.97 -13.59
C SER A 61 -26.38 4.45 -13.47
N ASN A 62 -25.60 3.71 -14.27
CA ASN A 62 -25.62 2.25 -14.30
C ASN A 62 -24.82 1.66 -13.13
N PRO A 63 -25.46 0.89 -12.21
CA PRO A 63 -24.77 0.26 -11.08
C PRO A 63 -23.61 -0.66 -11.49
N THR A 64 -23.73 -1.39 -12.60
CA THR A 64 -22.68 -2.27 -13.11
C THR A 64 -21.45 -1.48 -13.56
N GLU A 65 -21.67 -0.36 -14.26
CA GLU A 65 -20.59 0.53 -14.69
C GLU A 65 -19.88 1.15 -13.48
N ARG A 66 -20.66 1.57 -12.49
CA ARG A 66 -20.15 2.08 -11.21
C ARG A 66 -19.27 1.04 -10.51
N CYS A 67 -19.72 -0.20 -10.39
CA CYS A 67 -18.93 -1.28 -9.80
C CYS A 67 -17.64 -1.55 -10.59
N ALA A 68 -17.71 -1.56 -11.93
CA ALA A 68 -16.53 -1.77 -12.77
C ALA A 68 -15.46 -0.68 -12.56
N ILE A 69 -15.86 0.58 -12.47
CA ILE A 69 -14.96 1.71 -12.22
C ILE A 69 -14.30 1.58 -10.84
N VAL A 70 -15.07 1.31 -9.79
CA VAL A 70 -14.55 1.13 -8.42
C VAL A 70 -13.51 0.01 -8.40
N ARG A 71 -13.83 -1.14 -9.01
CA ARG A 71 -12.92 -2.29 -9.05
C ARG A 71 -11.64 -1.96 -9.81
N ALA A 72 -11.75 -1.39 -11.01
CA ALA A 72 -10.57 -1.02 -11.80
C ALA A 72 -9.65 -0.05 -11.04
N TYR A 73 -10.23 0.99 -10.43
CA TYR A 73 -9.47 2.01 -9.71
C TYR A 73 -8.69 1.47 -8.51
N TYR A 74 -9.34 0.66 -7.67
CA TYR A 74 -8.71 0.11 -6.47
C TYR A 74 -7.81 -1.08 -6.78
N SER A 75 -8.16 -1.94 -7.75
CA SER A 75 -7.31 -3.05 -8.18
C SER A 75 -5.96 -2.56 -8.68
N GLN A 76 -5.93 -1.51 -9.53
CA GLN A 76 -4.68 -0.94 -10.03
C GLN A 76 -3.73 -0.50 -8.90
N ARG A 77 -4.27 0.05 -7.80
CA ARG A 77 -3.49 0.51 -6.65
C ARG A 77 -3.00 -0.63 -5.78
N ILE A 78 -3.84 -1.66 -5.59
CA ILE A 78 -3.48 -2.89 -4.90
C ILE A 78 -2.36 -3.61 -5.67
N GLU A 79 -2.53 -3.79 -6.98
CA GLU A 79 -1.56 -4.42 -7.87
C GLU A 79 -0.21 -3.72 -7.84
N LEU A 80 -0.20 -2.39 -7.80
CA LEU A 80 1.03 -1.61 -7.67
C LEU A 80 1.79 -1.90 -6.36
N ILE A 81 1.08 -2.00 -5.23
CA ILE A 81 1.73 -2.34 -3.95
C ILE A 81 2.22 -3.78 -3.97
N ASP A 82 1.41 -4.71 -4.45
CA ASP A 82 1.74 -6.12 -4.50
C ASP A 82 2.92 -6.39 -5.47
N SER A 83 3.01 -5.68 -6.60
CA SER A 83 4.13 -5.77 -7.54
C SER A 83 5.43 -5.23 -6.94
N CYS A 84 5.38 -4.10 -6.21
CA CYS A 84 6.54 -3.56 -5.49
C CYS A 84 7.06 -4.53 -4.43
N ILE A 85 6.17 -5.26 -3.73
CA ILE A 85 6.57 -6.32 -2.79
C ILE A 85 7.22 -7.48 -3.54
N ALA A 86 6.65 -7.90 -4.68
CA ALA A 86 7.20 -8.99 -5.50
C ALA A 86 8.60 -8.66 -6.05
N GLU A 87 8.86 -7.40 -6.44
CA GLU A 87 10.14 -6.94 -6.96
C GLU A 87 11.30 -7.10 -5.94
N LEU A 88 10.99 -7.13 -4.64
CA LEU A 88 12.01 -7.31 -3.61
C LEU A 88 12.69 -8.68 -3.66
N LYS A 89 12.08 -9.67 -4.33
CA LYS A 89 12.57 -11.07 -4.45
C LYS A 89 12.75 -11.78 -3.10
N GLU A 90 11.93 -11.43 -2.12
CA GLU A 90 11.96 -12.00 -0.75
C GLU A 90 10.59 -12.58 -0.34
N PRO A 91 10.13 -13.67 -0.99
CA PRO A 91 8.76 -14.18 -0.82
C PRO A 91 8.45 -14.62 0.62
N ALA A 92 9.45 -15.12 1.36
CA ALA A 92 9.28 -15.53 2.76
C ALA A 92 8.95 -14.37 3.70
N VAL A 93 9.36 -13.14 3.36
CA VAL A 93 9.15 -11.94 4.16
C VAL A 93 8.01 -11.07 3.59
N GLY A 94 7.68 -11.22 2.30
CA GLY A 94 6.75 -10.35 1.57
C GLY A 94 5.40 -10.15 2.27
N SER A 95 4.77 -11.20 2.81
CA SER A 95 3.48 -11.09 3.50
C SER A 95 3.57 -10.31 4.82
N TYR A 96 4.68 -10.40 5.54
CA TYR A 96 4.95 -9.62 6.75
C TYR A 96 5.27 -8.16 6.41
N LEU A 97 5.99 -7.96 5.31
CA LEU A 97 6.33 -6.63 4.82
C LEU A 97 5.09 -5.88 4.36
N LEU A 98 4.20 -6.54 3.61
CA LEU A 98 2.90 -6.00 3.21
C LEU A 98 2.14 -5.46 4.43
N LYS A 99 1.95 -6.30 5.46
CA LYS A 99 1.32 -5.88 6.73
C LYS A 99 2.04 -4.71 7.40
N GLY A 100 3.36 -4.65 7.33
CA GLY A 100 4.13 -3.54 7.88
C GLY A 100 3.86 -2.21 7.16
N VAL A 101 3.83 -2.23 5.83
CA VAL A 101 3.70 -1.03 5.01
C VAL A 101 2.23 -0.58 4.87
N THR A 102 1.26 -1.49 4.95
CA THR A 102 -0.17 -1.19 4.80
C THR A 102 -0.94 -1.06 6.11
N GLU A 103 -0.52 -1.74 7.17
CA GLU A 103 -1.25 -1.78 8.46
C GLU A 103 -0.41 -1.26 9.63
N GLY A 104 0.83 -0.81 9.38
CA GLY A 104 1.68 -0.17 10.40
C GLY A 104 2.24 -1.11 11.46
N PHE A 105 2.26 -2.42 11.20
CA PHE A 105 2.85 -3.38 12.13
C PHE A 105 4.35 -3.14 12.34
N SER A 106 4.74 -2.93 13.59
CA SER A 106 6.17 -2.87 13.95
C SER A 106 6.84 -4.24 13.82
N TYR A 107 8.16 -4.26 13.64
CA TYR A 107 8.93 -5.51 13.58
C TYR A 107 8.68 -6.44 14.78
N ASN A 108 8.55 -5.91 16.00
CA ASN A 108 8.27 -6.73 17.18
C ASN A 108 6.93 -7.46 17.08
N ASN A 109 5.91 -6.82 16.47
CA ASN A 109 4.61 -7.45 16.25
C ASN A 109 4.71 -8.56 15.19
N LEU A 110 5.48 -8.32 14.12
CA LEU A 110 5.69 -9.29 13.05
C LEU A 110 6.54 -10.48 13.51
N ARG A 111 7.57 -10.24 14.32
CA ARG A 111 8.39 -11.27 14.95
C ARG A 111 7.55 -12.19 15.82
N ALA A 112 6.66 -11.64 16.64
CA ALA A 112 5.73 -12.43 17.46
C ALA A 112 4.78 -13.30 16.61
N ARG A 113 4.59 -12.96 15.34
CA ARG A 113 3.77 -13.71 14.37
C ARG A 113 4.59 -14.66 13.48
N GLY A 114 5.88 -14.84 13.77
CA GLY A 114 6.73 -15.78 13.04
C GLY A 114 7.47 -15.21 11.83
N CYS A 115 7.68 -13.88 11.75
CA CYS A 115 8.49 -13.28 10.69
C CYS A 115 9.89 -13.94 10.64
N PRO A 116 10.31 -14.51 9.50
CA PRO A 116 11.48 -15.39 9.42
C PRO A 116 12.82 -14.64 9.33
N CYS A 117 12.81 -13.30 9.34
CA CYS A 117 14.01 -12.48 9.21
C CYS A 117 14.31 -11.63 10.45
N GLY A 118 15.57 -11.21 10.58
CA GLY A 118 16.03 -10.27 11.59
C GLY A 118 15.53 -8.83 11.35
N SER A 119 15.54 -8.01 12.40
CA SER A 119 15.05 -6.61 12.32
C SER A 119 15.78 -5.77 11.28
N GLU A 120 17.09 -5.99 11.11
CA GLU A 120 17.93 -5.25 10.17
C GLU A 120 17.52 -5.51 8.72
N MET A 121 17.40 -6.79 8.34
CA MET A 121 16.91 -7.21 7.02
C MET A 121 15.51 -6.65 6.77
N TYR A 122 14.61 -6.78 7.75
CA TYR A 122 13.25 -6.27 7.63
C TYR A 122 13.21 -4.78 7.30
N TYR A 123 13.91 -3.94 8.07
CA TYR A 123 13.90 -2.49 7.84
C TYR A 123 14.71 -2.08 6.59
N ASN A 124 15.66 -2.90 6.13
CA ASN A 124 16.28 -2.71 4.82
C ASN A 124 15.25 -2.88 3.70
N LEU A 125 14.49 -3.99 3.72
CA LEU A 125 13.42 -4.28 2.76
C LEU A 125 12.30 -3.24 2.82
N TYR A 126 11.94 -2.78 4.03
CA TYR A 126 10.94 -1.72 4.23
C TYR A 126 11.32 -0.42 3.54
N ARG A 127 12.57 0.03 3.67
CA ARG A 127 13.06 1.24 2.98
C ARG A 127 13.15 1.02 1.47
N LYS A 128 13.67 -0.13 1.05
CA LYS A 128 13.77 -0.50 -0.36
C LYS A 128 12.38 -0.52 -1.02
N PHE A 129 11.36 -1.04 -0.34
CA PHE A 129 9.98 -1.01 -0.81
C PHE A 129 9.51 0.41 -1.13
N PHE A 130 9.70 1.36 -0.21
CA PHE A 130 9.28 2.75 -0.45
C PHE A 130 10.07 3.41 -1.58
N TRP A 131 11.34 3.08 -1.72
CA TRP A 131 12.16 3.55 -2.84
C TRP A 131 11.65 3.01 -4.19
N ILE A 132 11.33 1.71 -4.28
CA ILE A 132 10.71 1.10 -5.47
C ILE A 132 9.37 1.79 -5.76
N LEU A 133 8.49 1.86 -4.75
CA LEU A 133 7.17 2.46 -4.89
C LEU A 133 7.24 3.94 -5.34
N SER A 134 8.25 4.68 -4.87
CA SER A 134 8.49 6.06 -5.30
C SER A 134 8.82 6.16 -6.79
N ARG A 135 9.55 5.18 -7.33
CA ARG A 135 9.92 5.11 -8.76
C ARG A 135 8.72 4.72 -9.62
N GLU A 136 7.94 3.73 -9.19
CA GLU A 136 6.76 3.26 -9.94
C GLU A 136 5.59 4.25 -9.89
N ARG A 137 5.53 5.13 -8.87
CA ARG A 137 4.54 6.22 -8.73
C ARG A 137 5.08 7.60 -9.14
N ALA A 138 6.17 7.65 -9.92
CA ALA A 138 6.79 8.91 -10.34
C ALA A 138 5.93 9.66 -11.36
#